data_AF-A0AAV2HJL2-F1
#
_entry.id   AF-A0AAV2HJL2-F1
#
_cell.length_a   1.000
_cell.length_b   1.000
_cell.length_c   1.000
_cell.angle_alpha   90.00
_cell.angle_beta   90.00
_cell.angle_gamma   90.00
#
_symmetry.space_group_name_H-M   'P 1'
#
loop_
_entity.id
_entity.type
_entity.pdbx_description
1 polymer ?
#
loop_
_entity_poly.entity_id
_entity_poly.type
_entity_poly.pdbx_seq_one_letter_code
_entity_poly.pdbx_strand_id
1 'polypeptide(L)'
;ECGDGKWGLECNSTCNTNCRTSCDVENGACPACIGFSNPPLCKTACESRKWGLNCSRNCSTNCYNQSCNIWTGVCNKSCNGYSNPPECTTECTTGTWGRDCKSPCSTHCSNTSCDRKSGVCNQGCNGYDNFPDCNKRCRDGAYGINCSKTCSSNCTNSTCDSLLGFCVSCINYHKGNFCEVIIEQQNEDTTLGFIVESIIAFNVLCVLNIAGFILWRGHAAFKKSKHNPELKRDQRLSHFDQMNLNEIENNYSESNHQENNTILSRTDEIYINEGISNNVQITMIAVKDLNTFMQSHDKNFFDQQFRSIPAPHNVTTEVGQNSSNKHKNRYKNICAYDHSRVRLEINTLKNEEDYINACYIEGFNKHEKFIASQGPNKIILNDFVRMLWEQQVDKVVMLTNLIEEGTVKCEQYWLDDSSVQCGEIQVRMIAVQTFADCVIRFLELSKPREAVAVQTFTHF
;
A
#
# COMPACT_ATOMS: atom_id res chain seq x y z
N GLU A 1 -61.32 -44.46 18.36
CA GLU A 1 -60.31 -43.41 18.56
C GLU A 1 -59.72 -43.07 17.21
N CYS A 2 -59.56 -41.78 16.90
CA CYS A 2 -58.86 -41.36 15.69
C CYS A 2 -57.35 -41.57 15.87
N GLY A 3 -56.65 -41.97 14.80
CA GLY A 3 -55.18 -42.01 14.80
C GLY A 3 -54.57 -40.61 14.89
N ASP A 4 -53.30 -40.54 15.28
CA ASP A 4 -52.57 -39.27 15.44
C ASP A 4 -52.73 -38.35 14.23
N GLY A 5 -53.12 -37.10 14.49
CA GLY A 5 -53.28 -36.08 13.45
C GLY A 5 -54.64 -36.05 12.74
N LYS A 6 -55.64 -36.82 13.22
CA LYS A 6 -57.02 -36.77 12.69
C LYS A 6 -58.08 -36.49 13.77
N TRP A 7 -59.20 -35.87 13.37
CA TRP A 7 -60.31 -35.51 14.26
C TRP A 7 -61.67 -35.54 13.55
N GLY A 8 -62.76 -35.46 14.33
CA GLY A 8 -64.14 -35.42 13.85
C GLY A 8 -64.77 -36.80 13.64
N LEU A 9 -66.05 -36.80 13.23
CA LEU A 9 -66.79 -38.03 12.95
C LEU A 9 -66.10 -38.84 11.83
N GLU A 10 -65.90 -40.14 12.09
CA GLU A 10 -65.15 -41.06 11.22
C GLU A 10 -63.68 -40.66 10.96
N CYS A 11 -63.14 -39.67 11.69
CA CYS A 11 -61.75 -39.20 11.54
C CYS A 11 -61.42 -38.67 10.14
N ASN A 12 -62.39 -38.05 9.47
CA ASN A 12 -62.22 -37.51 8.11
C ASN A 12 -61.46 -36.17 8.07
N SER A 13 -61.30 -35.47 9.20
CA SER A 13 -60.59 -34.20 9.24
C SER A 13 -59.15 -34.36 9.74
N THR A 14 -58.23 -33.56 9.21
CA THR A 14 -56.82 -33.53 9.63
C THR A 14 -56.57 -32.38 10.61
N CYS A 15 -55.72 -32.65 11.61
CA CYS A 15 -55.25 -31.62 12.53
C CYS A 15 -54.44 -30.55 11.80
N ASN A 16 -54.48 -29.32 12.30
CA ASN A 16 -53.60 -28.26 11.82
C ASN A 16 -52.14 -28.70 11.99
N THR A 17 -51.33 -28.58 10.93
CA THR A 17 -49.92 -28.98 10.92
C THR A 17 -49.04 -28.19 11.90
N ASN A 18 -49.55 -27.06 12.39
CA ASN A 18 -48.89 -26.25 13.42
C ASN A 18 -49.18 -26.74 14.86
N CYS A 19 -50.01 -27.77 15.06
CA CYS A 19 -50.15 -28.44 16.36
C CYS A 19 -48.89 -29.30 16.62
N ARG A 20 -48.30 -29.25 17.82
CA ARG A 20 -47.06 -29.99 18.12
C ARG A 20 -47.25 -31.49 18.37
N THR A 21 -48.30 -31.88 19.09
CA THR A 21 -48.44 -33.25 19.64
C THR A 21 -49.68 -33.97 19.11
N SER A 22 -50.78 -33.25 18.87
CA SER A 22 -52.02 -33.69 18.21
C SER A 22 -53.07 -32.58 18.40
N CYS A 23 -54.21 -32.68 17.73
CA CYS A 23 -55.37 -31.83 18.00
C CYS A 23 -56.45 -32.62 18.74
N ASP A 24 -57.35 -31.89 19.42
CA ASP A 24 -58.53 -32.46 20.08
C ASP A 24 -59.35 -33.32 19.10
N VAL A 25 -59.70 -34.53 19.52
CA VAL A 25 -60.34 -35.54 18.65
C VAL A 25 -61.78 -35.18 18.25
N GLU A 26 -62.45 -34.32 19.02
CA GLU A 26 -63.84 -33.93 18.76
C GLU A 26 -63.93 -32.68 17.89
N ASN A 27 -63.14 -31.65 18.20
CA ASN A 27 -63.27 -30.32 17.59
C ASN A 27 -62.03 -29.81 16.83
N GLY A 28 -60.94 -30.58 16.83
CA GLY A 28 -59.71 -30.23 16.09
C GLY A 28 -58.87 -29.11 16.70
N ALA A 29 -59.15 -28.68 17.94
CA ALA A 29 -58.41 -27.64 18.63
C ALA A 29 -56.97 -28.06 18.94
N CYS A 30 -55.97 -27.22 18.64
CA CYS A 30 -54.59 -27.46 19.08
C CYS A 30 -54.42 -27.05 20.56
N PRO A 31 -53.95 -27.93 21.47
CA PRO A 31 -53.62 -27.54 22.84
C PRO A 31 -52.41 -26.58 22.91
N ALA A 32 -51.48 -26.70 21.96
CA ALA A 32 -50.32 -25.83 21.83
C ALA A 32 -49.87 -25.73 20.37
N CYS A 33 -49.43 -24.53 19.98
CA CYS A 33 -49.00 -24.22 18.62
C CYS A 33 -47.49 -24.03 18.57
N ILE A 34 -46.80 -24.69 17.64
CA ILE A 34 -45.36 -24.44 17.42
C ILE A 34 -45.17 -23.29 16.41
N GLY A 35 -44.53 -22.19 16.83
CA GLY A 35 -44.30 -21.02 15.99
C GLY A 35 -45.48 -20.04 15.89
N PHE A 36 -46.56 -20.25 16.65
CA PHE A 36 -47.76 -19.40 16.66
C PHE A 36 -48.22 -19.12 18.10
N SER A 37 -48.85 -17.97 18.33
CA SER A 37 -49.22 -17.47 19.67
C SER A 37 -50.67 -17.69 20.09
N ASN A 38 -51.55 -18.10 19.16
CA ASN A 38 -53.00 -18.18 19.39
C ASN A 38 -53.59 -19.60 19.28
N PRO A 39 -53.33 -20.49 20.25
CA PRO A 39 -54.17 -21.67 20.45
C PRO A 39 -55.65 -21.27 20.64
N PRO A 40 -56.62 -22.07 20.15
CA PRO A 40 -56.45 -23.36 19.49
C PRO A 40 -56.24 -23.30 17.97
N LEU A 41 -56.24 -22.09 17.38
CA LEU A 41 -56.28 -21.90 15.93
C LEU A 41 -54.91 -21.94 15.24
N CYS A 42 -53.84 -21.55 15.94
CA CYS A 42 -52.47 -21.51 15.43
C CYS A 42 -52.32 -20.75 14.09
N LYS A 43 -52.85 -19.53 14.03
CA LYS A 43 -52.84 -18.65 12.82
C LYS A 43 -51.93 -17.44 12.94
N THR A 44 -51.71 -16.94 14.15
CA THR A 44 -50.88 -15.76 14.42
C THR A 44 -49.46 -16.21 14.68
N ALA A 45 -48.56 -16.00 13.72
CA ALA A 45 -47.15 -16.35 13.87
C ALA A 45 -46.51 -15.60 15.05
N CYS A 46 -45.42 -16.13 15.58
CA CYS A 46 -44.68 -15.45 16.64
C CYS A 46 -44.22 -14.05 16.23
N GLU A 47 -44.33 -13.12 17.17
CA GLU A 47 -43.69 -11.81 17.08
C GLU A 47 -42.19 -11.97 16.85
N SER A 48 -41.57 -10.95 16.22
CA SER A 48 -40.12 -10.94 16.02
C SER A 48 -39.38 -11.19 17.33
N ARG A 49 -38.31 -11.99 17.27
CA ARG A 49 -37.45 -12.40 18.40
C ARG A 49 -38.01 -13.48 19.32
N LYS A 50 -39.16 -14.09 19.00
CA LYS A 50 -39.71 -15.24 19.73
C LYS A 50 -39.87 -16.48 18.85
N TRP A 51 -39.85 -17.66 19.45
CA TRP A 51 -39.99 -18.94 18.78
C TRP A 51 -40.56 -20.04 19.70
N GLY A 52 -40.84 -21.20 19.13
CA GLY A 52 -41.21 -22.41 19.85
C GLY A 52 -42.70 -22.47 20.21
N LEU A 53 -43.03 -23.28 21.22
CA LEU A 53 -44.41 -23.48 21.65
C LEU A 53 -45.02 -22.19 22.20
N ASN A 54 -46.15 -21.79 21.64
CA ASN A 54 -46.90 -20.59 22.00
C ASN A 54 -46.00 -19.33 22.10
N CYS A 55 -44.92 -19.29 21.31
CA CYS A 55 -43.93 -18.21 21.31
C CYS A 55 -43.28 -17.93 22.68
N SER A 56 -43.14 -18.96 23.52
CA SER A 56 -42.62 -18.84 24.88
C SER A 56 -41.10 -18.66 24.97
N ARG A 57 -40.35 -18.90 23.89
CA ARG A 57 -38.89 -18.81 23.88
C ARG A 57 -38.43 -17.58 23.12
N ASN A 58 -37.36 -16.95 23.61
CA ASN A 58 -36.70 -15.85 22.91
C ASN A 58 -35.60 -16.38 21.98
N CYS A 59 -35.41 -15.71 20.85
CA CYS A 59 -34.29 -15.95 19.96
C CYS A 59 -32.96 -15.63 20.66
N SER A 60 -31.91 -16.36 20.31
CA SER A 60 -30.57 -16.10 20.85
C SER A 60 -30.10 -14.68 20.57
N THR A 61 -29.44 -14.06 21.54
CA THR A 61 -28.78 -12.75 21.38
C THR A 61 -27.58 -12.78 20.44
N ASN A 62 -27.15 -13.98 20.05
CA ASN A 62 -26.07 -14.20 19.07
C ASN A 62 -26.61 -14.19 17.64
N CYS A 63 -27.92 -14.34 17.44
CA CYS A 63 -28.52 -14.16 16.13
C CYS A 63 -28.48 -12.70 15.72
N TYR A 64 -28.16 -12.42 14.45
CA TYR A 64 -28.24 -11.08 13.92
C TYR A 64 -29.66 -10.52 14.07
N ASN A 65 -29.78 -9.31 14.65
CA ASN A 65 -31.05 -8.68 15.03
C ASN A 65 -31.98 -9.55 15.92
N GLN A 66 -31.45 -10.54 16.63
CA GLN A 66 -32.24 -11.55 17.37
C GLN A 66 -33.28 -12.24 16.47
N SER A 67 -32.92 -12.45 15.20
CA SER A 67 -33.78 -13.09 14.20
C SER A 67 -33.50 -14.59 14.12
N CYS A 68 -34.48 -15.39 14.51
CA CYS A 68 -34.40 -16.84 14.47
C CYS A 68 -35.64 -17.48 13.84
N ASN A 69 -35.52 -18.74 13.48
CA ASN A 69 -36.59 -19.54 12.91
C ASN A 69 -37.69 -19.74 13.99
N ILE A 70 -38.94 -19.42 13.63
CA ILE A 70 -40.07 -19.44 14.58
C ILE A 70 -40.38 -20.83 15.13
N TRP A 71 -39.98 -21.91 14.45
CA TRP A 71 -40.19 -23.29 14.88
C TRP A 71 -39.00 -23.85 15.67
N THR A 72 -37.77 -23.63 15.18
CA THR A 72 -36.56 -24.30 15.70
C THR A 72 -35.71 -23.43 16.62
N GLY A 73 -35.85 -22.10 16.58
CA GLY A 73 -35.04 -21.17 17.36
C GLY A 73 -33.63 -20.92 16.84
N VAL A 74 -33.26 -21.62 15.76
CA VAL A 74 -31.97 -21.49 15.07
C VAL A 74 -31.91 -20.16 14.33
N CYS A 75 -30.75 -19.49 14.31
CA CYS A 75 -30.63 -18.17 13.69
C CYS A 75 -30.93 -18.22 12.18
N ASN A 76 -31.52 -17.16 11.62
CA ASN A 76 -31.93 -17.08 10.21
C ASN A 76 -30.75 -16.90 9.21
N LYS A 77 -29.61 -17.59 9.45
CA LYS A 77 -28.35 -17.64 8.66
C LYS A 77 -27.24 -16.64 9.02
N SER A 78 -27.42 -15.73 9.97
CA SER A 78 -26.35 -14.81 10.35
C SER A 78 -26.26 -14.57 11.85
N CYS A 79 -25.04 -14.27 12.26
CA CYS A 79 -24.62 -14.13 13.65
C CYS A 79 -24.18 -12.69 13.93
N ASN A 80 -24.30 -12.24 15.19
CA ASN A 80 -23.88 -10.92 15.65
C ASN A 80 -22.78 -11.05 16.71
N GLY A 81 -21.53 -10.81 16.32
CA GLY A 81 -20.34 -11.02 17.16
C GLY A 81 -19.93 -12.49 17.32
N TYR A 82 -20.50 -13.36 16.49
CA TYR A 82 -20.18 -14.79 16.39
C TYR A 82 -20.06 -15.17 14.90
N SER A 83 -19.43 -16.29 14.60
CA SER A 83 -19.29 -16.88 13.26
C SER A 83 -20.15 -18.16 13.16
N ASN A 84 -19.81 -19.10 12.28
CA ASN A 84 -20.48 -20.41 12.11
C ASN A 84 -22.03 -20.42 12.12
N PRO A 85 -22.71 -19.63 11.27
CA PRO A 85 -24.16 -19.74 11.12
C PRO A 85 -24.57 -21.14 10.64
N PRO A 86 -25.72 -21.66 11.10
CA PRO A 86 -26.75 -20.94 11.85
C PRO A 86 -26.67 -21.09 13.39
N GLU A 87 -25.64 -21.79 13.90
CA GLU A 87 -25.48 -22.08 15.33
C GLU A 87 -24.95 -20.89 16.15
N CYS A 88 -24.12 -20.03 15.54
CA CYS A 88 -23.60 -18.81 16.17
C CYS A 88 -22.95 -19.05 17.54
N THR A 89 -22.04 -20.03 17.61
CA THR A 89 -21.36 -20.44 18.85
C THR A 89 -19.90 -20.02 18.91
N THR A 90 -19.26 -19.77 17.77
CA THR A 90 -17.84 -19.36 17.71
C THR A 90 -17.73 -17.84 17.78
N GLU A 91 -17.13 -17.32 18.85
CA GLU A 91 -16.92 -15.88 19.04
C GLU A 91 -15.98 -15.29 17.98
N CYS A 92 -16.16 -14.00 17.63
CA CYS A 92 -15.20 -13.31 16.77
C CYS A 92 -13.81 -13.23 17.41
N THR A 93 -12.79 -13.48 16.60
CA THR A 93 -11.39 -13.30 17.00
C THR A 93 -11.04 -11.82 17.13
N THR A 94 -10.05 -11.50 17.97
CA THR A 94 -9.50 -10.14 18.10
C THR A 94 -9.20 -9.54 16.73
N GLY A 95 -9.57 -8.28 16.52
CA GLY A 95 -9.42 -7.60 15.23
C GLY A 95 -10.64 -7.67 14.33
N THR A 96 -11.69 -8.43 14.67
CA THR A 96 -12.93 -8.52 13.88
C THR A 96 -14.19 -8.42 14.73
N TRP A 97 -15.27 -7.94 14.13
CA TRP A 97 -16.55 -7.72 14.80
C TRP A 97 -17.74 -7.81 13.83
N GLY A 98 -18.94 -7.68 14.38
CA GLY A 98 -20.18 -7.48 13.64
C GLY A 98 -20.76 -8.76 13.06
N ARG A 99 -21.37 -8.64 11.88
CA ARG A 99 -22.09 -9.75 11.24
C ARG A 99 -21.11 -10.81 10.74
N ASP A 100 -21.25 -12.02 11.25
CA ASP A 100 -20.42 -13.18 10.88
C ASP A 100 -18.89 -12.89 10.99
N CYS A 101 -18.50 -11.97 11.87
CA CYS A 101 -17.11 -11.52 12.08
C CYS A 101 -16.41 -10.96 10.83
N LYS A 102 -17.17 -10.33 9.92
CA LYS A 102 -16.63 -9.83 8.64
C LYS A 102 -16.08 -8.40 8.70
N SER A 103 -16.37 -7.65 9.76
CA SER A 103 -15.93 -6.25 9.88
C SER A 103 -14.62 -6.18 10.65
N PRO A 104 -13.55 -5.58 10.12
CA PRO A 104 -12.33 -5.37 10.88
C PRO A 104 -12.52 -4.28 11.95
N CYS A 105 -11.81 -4.40 13.08
CA CYS A 105 -11.71 -3.34 14.07
C CYS A 105 -10.97 -2.11 13.49
N SER A 106 -11.28 -0.92 13.99
CA SER A 106 -10.56 0.30 13.61
C SER A 106 -9.06 0.20 13.93
N THR A 107 -8.20 0.71 13.05
CA THR A 107 -6.75 0.82 13.30
C THR A 107 -6.41 1.81 14.41
N HIS A 108 -7.37 2.68 14.77
CA HIS A 108 -7.25 3.57 15.93
C HIS A 108 -7.51 2.87 17.26
N CYS A 109 -8.07 1.65 17.25
CA CYS A 109 -8.20 0.86 18.47
C CYS A 109 -6.84 0.33 18.93
N SER A 110 -6.56 0.45 20.23
CA SER A 110 -5.37 -0.15 20.82
C SER A 110 -5.37 -1.67 20.62
N ASN A 111 -4.21 -2.22 20.22
CA ASN A 111 -4.03 -3.64 19.86
C ASN A 111 -5.06 -4.20 18.87
N THR A 112 -5.61 -3.34 18.01
CA THR A 112 -6.73 -3.66 17.10
C THR A 112 -7.90 -4.36 17.81
N SER A 113 -8.10 -4.06 19.10
CA SER A 113 -9.12 -4.69 19.93
C SER A 113 -10.39 -3.85 19.99
N CYS A 114 -11.51 -4.46 19.63
CA CYS A 114 -12.81 -3.82 19.67
C CYS A 114 -13.90 -4.80 20.14
N ASP A 115 -15.03 -4.24 20.58
CA ASP A 115 -16.20 -5.02 20.95
C ASP A 115 -16.72 -5.80 19.73
N ARG A 116 -16.87 -7.11 19.91
CA ARG A 116 -17.24 -8.03 18.84
C ARG A 116 -18.61 -7.76 18.21
N LYS A 117 -19.53 -7.03 18.86
CA LYS A 117 -20.87 -6.73 18.31
C LYS A 117 -20.94 -5.34 17.68
N SER A 118 -20.36 -4.35 18.34
CA SER A 118 -20.48 -2.94 17.98
C SER A 118 -19.27 -2.36 17.26
N GLY A 119 -18.10 -3.01 17.33
CA GLY A 119 -16.87 -2.52 16.69
C GLY A 119 -16.17 -1.40 17.44
N VAL A 120 -16.75 -0.99 18.57
CA VAL A 120 -16.26 0.09 19.43
C VAL A 120 -14.99 -0.36 20.16
N CYS A 121 -13.96 0.49 20.20
CA CYS A 121 -12.69 0.11 20.81
C CYS A 121 -12.86 -0.18 22.30
N ASN A 122 -12.23 -1.25 22.81
CA ASN A 122 -12.39 -1.68 24.21
C ASN A 122 -11.08 -1.60 25.03
N GLN A 123 -9.93 -1.36 24.40
CA GLN A 123 -8.62 -1.27 25.05
C GLN A 123 -7.96 0.13 25.00
N GLY A 124 -8.69 1.14 24.52
CA GLY A 124 -8.20 2.51 24.36
C GLY A 124 -8.02 2.92 22.90
N CYS A 125 -7.71 4.20 22.71
CA CYS A 125 -7.53 4.83 21.42
C CYS A 125 -6.07 5.24 21.18
N ASN A 126 -5.48 4.77 20.08
CA ASN A 126 -4.13 5.10 19.67
C ASN A 126 -4.07 6.51 19.04
N GLY A 127 -3.75 7.54 19.84
CA GLY A 127 -3.61 8.92 19.38
C GLY A 127 -4.90 9.74 19.31
N TYR A 128 -5.96 9.30 20.01
CA TYR A 128 -7.25 9.97 20.07
C TYR A 128 -7.75 10.11 21.51
N ASP A 129 -8.51 11.17 21.80
CA ASP A 129 -8.90 11.60 23.16
C ASP A 129 -10.29 11.09 23.61
N ASN A 130 -11.11 10.60 22.69
CA ASN A 130 -12.51 10.28 22.94
C ASN A 130 -12.81 8.77 22.89
N PHE A 131 -12.21 8.04 23.83
CA PHE A 131 -12.56 6.63 24.04
C PHE A 131 -14.06 6.50 24.39
N PRO A 132 -14.81 5.63 23.70
CA PRO A 132 -14.33 4.53 22.86
C PRO A 132 -14.46 4.71 21.33
N ASP A 133 -14.87 5.89 20.86
CA ASP A 133 -15.12 6.18 19.44
C ASP A 133 -13.85 6.47 18.63
N CYS A 134 -12.78 6.94 19.30
CA CYS A 134 -11.46 7.19 18.71
C CYS A 134 -11.49 8.01 17.40
N ASN A 135 -12.27 9.08 17.36
CA ASN A 135 -12.44 9.95 16.18
C ASN A 135 -11.95 11.39 16.38
N LYS A 136 -11.58 11.77 17.61
CA LYS A 136 -10.98 13.06 17.95
C LYS A 136 -9.51 12.90 18.33
N ARG A 137 -8.61 13.45 17.51
CA ARG A 137 -7.16 13.38 17.75
C ARG A 137 -6.78 14.02 19.08
N CYS A 138 -5.65 13.57 19.64
CA CYS A 138 -5.06 14.21 20.81
C CYS A 138 -4.86 15.71 20.60
N ARG A 139 -5.01 16.49 21.68
CA ARG A 139 -4.66 17.90 21.69
C ARG A 139 -3.14 18.05 21.57
N ASP A 140 -2.70 19.17 20.99
CA ASP A 140 -1.29 19.53 20.95
C ASP A 140 -0.67 19.44 22.36
N GLY A 141 0.47 18.78 22.46
CA GLY A 141 1.11 18.51 23.75
C GLY A 141 0.85 17.13 24.34
N ALA A 142 -0.04 16.31 23.74
CA ALA A 142 -0.33 14.96 24.23
C ALA A 142 -0.35 13.90 23.12
N TYR A 143 0.04 12.68 23.45
CA TYR A 143 0.12 11.56 22.50
C TYR A 143 -0.10 10.18 23.15
N GLY A 144 -0.18 9.14 22.30
CA GLY A 144 -0.25 7.75 22.72
C GLY A 144 -1.68 7.28 23.03
N ILE A 145 -1.80 6.17 23.77
CA ILE A 145 -3.10 5.60 24.12
C ILE A 145 -3.86 6.57 25.01
N ASN A 146 -5.05 6.98 24.57
CA ASN A 146 -5.92 7.96 25.23
C ASN A 146 -5.20 9.27 25.58
N CYS A 147 -4.20 9.67 24.79
CA CYS A 147 -3.41 10.89 25.01
C CYS A 147 -2.75 10.96 26.40
N SER A 148 -2.40 9.80 26.97
CA SER A 148 -1.85 9.69 28.33
C SER A 148 -0.40 10.18 28.45
N LYS A 149 0.32 10.34 27.34
CA LYS A 149 1.70 10.81 27.33
C LYS A 149 1.76 12.27 26.91
N THR A 150 2.75 13.01 27.42
CA THR A 150 2.98 14.41 27.09
C THR A 150 4.15 14.55 26.12
N CYS A 151 4.00 15.40 25.11
CA CYS A 151 5.09 15.75 24.19
C CYS A 151 6.31 16.28 24.95
N SER A 152 7.49 16.14 24.36
CA SER A 152 8.72 16.74 24.91
C SER A 152 8.59 18.26 24.95
N SER A 153 9.05 18.88 26.03
CA SER A 153 9.12 20.35 26.13
C SER A 153 10.10 20.97 25.13
N ASN A 154 11.00 20.15 24.58
CA ASN A 154 11.96 20.56 23.57
C ASN A 154 11.39 20.46 22.15
N CYS A 155 10.15 19.97 21.97
CA CYS A 155 9.44 20.13 20.71
C CYS A 155 9.08 21.60 20.51
N THR A 156 9.17 22.10 19.29
CA THR A 156 8.64 23.43 18.93
C THR A 156 7.16 23.51 19.30
N ASN A 157 6.78 24.54 20.06
CA ASN A 157 5.43 24.73 20.62
C ASN A 157 4.89 23.55 21.45
N SER A 158 5.75 22.65 21.94
CA SER A 158 5.35 21.39 22.59
C SER A 158 4.45 20.50 21.70
N THR A 159 4.51 20.65 20.37
CA THR A 159 3.69 19.89 19.44
C THR A 159 4.40 18.62 18.99
N CYS A 160 3.71 17.48 19.07
CA CYS A 160 4.23 16.19 18.63
C CYS A 160 3.14 15.33 17.98
N ASP A 161 3.54 14.30 17.23
CA ASP A 161 2.63 13.35 16.61
C ASP A 161 1.73 12.70 17.67
N SER A 162 0.41 12.73 17.43
CA SER A 162 -0.59 12.27 18.39
C SER A 162 -0.48 10.77 18.71
N LEU A 163 0.13 9.95 17.84
CA LEU A 163 0.26 8.51 18.04
C LEU A 163 1.58 8.15 18.73
N LEU A 164 2.69 8.62 18.16
CA LEU A 164 4.05 8.18 18.50
C LEU A 164 4.78 9.16 19.43
N GLY A 165 4.33 10.41 19.49
CA GLY A 165 4.92 11.44 20.34
C GLY A 165 6.15 12.13 19.76
N PHE A 166 6.39 11.97 18.46
CA PHE A 166 7.55 12.54 17.80
C PHE A 166 7.37 14.03 17.58
N CYS A 167 8.37 14.83 17.94
CA CYS A 167 8.34 16.26 17.73
C CYS A 167 8.31 16.59 16.24
N VAL A 168 7.47 17.54 15.84
CA VAL A 168 7.46 18.07 14.45
C VAL A 168 8.79 18.75 14.13
N SER A 169 9.33 19.48 15.10
CA SER A 169 10.64 20.13 15.04
C SER A 169 11.15 20.34 16.47
N CYS A 170 12.46 20.52 16.61
CA CYS A 170 13.11 20.75 17.91
C CYS A 170 13.43 22.23 18.11
N ILE A 171 13.33 22.69 19.36
CA ILE A 171 13.88 23.99 19.75
C ILE A 171 15.41 23.98 19.61
N ASN A 172 15.99 25.18 19.53
CA ASN A 172 17.42 25.38 19.23
C ASN A 172 18.33 24.42 20.00
N TYR A 173 19.30 23.85 19.29
CA TYR A 173 20.32 22.94 19.81
C TYR A 173 19.82 21.56 20.28
N HIS A 174 18.58 21.17 19.97
CA HIS A 174 18.08 19.82 20.20
C HIS A 174 17.89 19.02 18.90
N LYS A 175 18.13 17.71 18.93
CA LYS A 175 17.87 16.76 17.84
C LYS A 175 17.35 15.42 18.41
N GLY A 176 16.86 14.55 17.53
CA GLY A 176 16.23 13.27 17.90
C GLY A 176 14.70 13.32 17.82
N ASN A 177 14.05 12.16 17.88
CA ASN A 177 12.60 12.05 17.65
C ASN A 177 11.78 12.72 18.77
N PHE A 178 12.35 12.84 19.97
CA PHE A 178 11.76 13.50 21.13
C PHE A 178 12.56 14.76 21.53
N CYS A 179 13.45 15.25 20.67
CA CYS A 179 14.35 16.37 20.95
C CYS A 179 15.19 16.18 22.22
N GLU A 180 15.64 14.94 22.43
CA GLU A 180 16.33 14.46 23.62
C GLU A 180 17.85 14.67 23.56
N VAL A 181 18.43 14.90 22.38
CA VAL A 181 19.88 15.05 22.20
C VAL A 181 20.25 16.52 22.05
N ILE A 182 21.19 17.00 22.87
CA ILE A 182 21.75 18.35 22.77
C ILE A 182 22.92 18.36 21.77
N ILE A 183 22.98 19.36 20.89
CA ILE A 183 24.08 19.59 19.96
C ILE A 183 25.13 20.45 20.66
N GLU A 184 26.24 19.85 21.08
CA GLU A 184 27.43 20.59 21.50
C GLU A 184 28.09 21.25 20.29
N GLN A 185 28.24 22.58 20.31
CA GLN A 185 29.03 23.29 19.32
C GLN A 185 30.51 22.95 19.53
N GLN A 186 31.11 22.22 18.59
CA GLN A 186 32.57 22.23 18.47
C GLN A 186 32.98 23.60 17.94
N ASN A 187 33.48 24.46 18.82
CA ASN A 187 34.31 25.59 18.43
C ASN A 187 35.60 25.01 17.84
N GLU A 188 35.71 24.96 16.51
CA GLU A 188 37.01 24.80 15.86
C GLU A 188 37.84 26.08 16.09
N ASP A 189 38.62 26.08 17.17
CA ASP A 189 39.72 27.03 17.35
C ASP A 189 40.73 26.83 16.22
N THR A 190 40.58 27.66 15.19
CA THR A 190 41.39 27.68 13.97
C THR A 190 42.75 28.34 14.25
N THR A 191 43.64 27.67 14.98
CA THR A 191 45.02 28.19 15.18
C THR A 191 46.16 27.16 15.20
N LEU A 192 45.92 25.87 14.95
CA LEU A 192 47.01 24.86 14.94
C LEU A 192 47.13 23.99 13.67
N GLY A 193 46.23 24.13 12.69
CA GLY A 193 46.24 23.29 11.48
C GLY A 193 47.33 23.62 10.44
N PHE A 194 47.87 24.83 10.40
CA PHE A 194 48.79 25.25 9.32
C PHE A 194 50.27 24.86 9.52
N ILE A 195 50.68 24.48 10.74
CA ILE A 195 52.08 24.16 11.02
C ILE A 195 52.41 22.70 10.62
N VAL A 196 51.43 21.79 10.68
CA VAL A 196 51.68 20.36 10.48
C VAL A 196 51.71 19.97 9.00
N GLU A 197 50.90 20.60 8.14
CA GLU A 197 50.89 20.30 6.69
C GLU A 197 52.14 20.81 5.96
N SER A 198 52.74 21.89 6.43
CA SER A 198 53.95 22.48 5.83
C SER A 198 55.20 21.62 6.05
N ILE A 199 55.27 20.91 7.19
CA ILE A 199 56.43 20.08 7.54
C ILE A 199 56.45 18.79 6.70
N ILE A 200 55.28 18.19 6.43
CA ILE A 200 55.19 16.95 5.65
C ILE A 200 55.54 17.22 4.18
N ALA A 201 55.03 18.31 3.60
CA ALA A 201 55.34 18.69 2.22
C ALA A 201 56.84 19.01 2.02
N PHE A 202 57.48 19.68 2.98
CA PHE A 202 58.92 20.01 2.92
C PHE A 202 59.79 18.74 3.01
N ASN A 203 59.45 17.81 3.91
CA ASN A 203 60.21 16.56 4.05
C ASN A 203 60.07 15.66 2.81
N VAL A 204 58.89 15.57 2.22
CA VAL A 204 58.68 14.81 0.97
C VAL A 204 59.49 15.42 -0.18
N LEU A 205 59.53 16.75 -0.29
CA LEU A 205 60.31 17.44 -1.32
C LEU A 205 61.82 17.24 -1.13
N CYS A 206 62.31 17.25 0.11
CA CYS A 206 63.71 16.95 0.41
C CYS A 206 64.09 15.50 0.04
N VAL A 207 63.23 14.53 0.34
CA VAL A 207 63.48 13.11 0.00
C VAL A 207 63.50 12.89 -1.51
N LEU A 208 62.60 13.54 -2.27
CA LEU A 208 62.58 13.44 -3.73
C LEU A 208 63.83 14.06 -4.38
N ASN A 209 64.35 15.16 -3.86
CA ASN A 209 65.59 15.77 -4.35
C ASN A 209 66.82 14.90 -4.04
N ILE A 210 66.87 14.26 -2.86
CA ILE A 210 67.95 13.33 -2.49
C ILE A 210 67.88 12.07 -3.36
N ALA A 211 66.69 11.51 -3.60
CA ALA A 211 66.50 10.36 -4.49
C ALA A 211 66.89 10.68 -5.94
N GLY A 212 66.53 11.87 -6.44
CA GLY A 212 66.94 12.36 -7.76
C GLY A 212 68.46 12.49 -7.89
N PHE A 213 69.15 12.96 -6.84
CA PHE A 213 70.61 13.06 -6.81
C PHE A 213 71.31 11.69 -6.80
N ILE A 214 70.74 10.70 -6.09
CA ILE A 214 71.27 9.33 -6.05
C ILE A 214 71.09 8.64 -7.41
N LEU A 215 69.92 8.78 -8.05
CA LEU A 215 69.66 8.22 -9.39
C LEU A 215 70.51 8.89 -10.46
N TRP A 216 70.79 10.19 -10.33
CA TRP A 216 71.67 10.93 -11.24
C TRP A 216 73.14 10.53 -11.12
N ARG A 217 73.63 10.22 -9.90
CA ARG A 217 74.99 9.66 -9.72
C ARG A 217 75.10 8.20 -10.16
N GLY A 218 74.00 7.44 -10.15
CA GLY A 218 73.96 6.05 -10.63
C GLY A 218 73.99 5.90 -12.15
N HIS A 219 73.43 6.87 -12.90
CA HIS A 219 73.34 6.81 -14.36
C HIS A 219 74.59 7.29 -15.13
N ALA A 220 75.61 7.80 -14.42
CA ALA A 220 76.87 8.26 -15.04
C ALA A 220 77.94 7.16 -15.17
N ALA A 221 77.67 5.93 -14.74
CA ALA A 221 78.60 4.81 -14.88
C ALA A 221 77.92 3.60 -15.53
N PHE A 222 78.58 3.09 -16.58
CA PHE A 222 78.35 1.84 -17.30
C PHE A 222 77.42 1.81 -18.53
N LYS A 223 78.12 1.66 -19.66
CA LYS A 223 77.71 1.40 -21.04
C LYS A 223 78.08 -0.05 -21.37
N LYS A 224 77.11 -0.94 -21.70
CA LYS A 224 77.18 -2.02 -22.74
C LYS A 224 76.10 -3.12 -22.58
N SER A 225 75.29 -3.27 -23.64
CA SER A 225 75.13 -4.45 -24.52
C SER A 225 74.63 -5.83 -24.02
N LYS A 226 73.45 -6.19 -24.59
CA LYS A 226 73.01 -7.46 -25.25
C LYS A 226 72.20 -8.54 -24.51
N HIS A 227 71.07 -8.84 -25.18
CA HIS A 227 70.38 -10.12 -25.44
C HIS A 227 69.07 -10.47 -24.70
N ASN A 228 68.02 -10.60 -25.53
CA ASN A 228 66.69 -11.20 -25.34
C ASN A 228 66.79 -12.74 -25.58
N PRO A 229 65.82 -13.61 -25.17
CA PRO A 229 64.47 -13.61 -25.77
C PRO A 229 63.25 -13.92 -24.85
N GLU A 230 62.17 -13.20 -25.16
CA GLU A 230 60.75 -13.59 -25.35
C GLU A 230 59.89 -14.23 -24.24
N LEU A 231 58.80 -13.53 -23.86
CA LEU A 231 57.42 -13.92 -24.21
C LEU A 231 56.44 -12.71 -24.12
N LYS A 232 55.50 -12.63 -25.08
CA LYS A 232 54.56 -11.53 -25.49
C LYS A 232 53.63 -11.04 -24.35
N ARG A 233 53.46 -9.71 -24.10
CA ARG A 233 52.60 -8.66 -24.75
C ARG A 233 51.11 -9.01 -24.79
N ASP A 234 50.14 -8.16 -24.40
CA ASP A 234 49.97 -6.68 -24.42
C ASP A 234 49.15 -6.23 -23.17
N GLN A 235 49.43 -5.16 -22.38
CA GLN A 235 49.32 -3.70 -22.59
C GLN A 235 48.10 -3.22 -23.39
N ARG A 236 47.45 -2.06 -23.17
CA ARG A 236 47.25 -1.12 -22.06
C ARG A 236 46.05 -0.25 -22.52
N LEU A 237 45.23 0.14 -21.56
CA LEU A 237 44.58 1.45 -21.38
C LEU A 237 44.89 2.58 -22.41
N SER A 238 43.84 3.18 -23.01
CA SER A 238 43.68 4.63 -23.32
C SER A 238 42.26 4.87 -23.86
N HIS A 239 41.42 5.70 -23.24
CA HIS A 239 41.27 7.16 -23.39
C HIS A 239 40.70 7.60 -24.76
N PHE A 240 39.51 8.24 -24.67
CA PHE A 240 38.83 9.17 -25.59
C PHE A 240 38.57 8.77 -27.05
N ASP A 241 37.31 8.89 -27.47
CA ASP A 241 36.94 9.97 -28.39
C ASP A 241 35.42 10.25 -28.40
N GLN A 242 35.12 11.55 -28.46
CA GLN A 242 33.82 12.14 -28.82
C GLN A 242 33.55 11.93 -30.31
N MET A 243 32.27 11.92 -30.70
CA MET A 243 31.66 12.26 -32.03
C MET A 243 30.43 11.35 -32.24
N ASN A 244 29.30 11.75 -32.82
CA ASN A 244 28.80 13.02 -33.34
C ASN A 244 27.26 12.88 -33.44
N LEU A 245 26.53 13.98 -33.24
CA LEU A 245 25.17 14.15 -33.72
C LEU A 245 25.24 14.32 -35.24
N ASN A 246 24.60 13.42 -36.00
CA ASN A 246 23.85 13.67 -37.25
C ASN A 246 23.72 12.38 -38.07
N GLU A 247 22.62 12.31 -38.84
CA GLU A 247 22.22 11.28 -39.79
C GLU A 247 21.51 10.05 -39.19
N ILE A 248 20.17 10.16 -39.08
CA ILE A 248 19.25 9.58 -40.07
C ILE A 248 17.97 10.42 -40.01
N GLU A 249 17.93 11.46 -40.83
CA GLU A 249 16.68 11.88 -41.47
C GLU A 249 16.34 10.80 -42.51
N ASN A 250 15.13 10.27 -42.47
CA ASN A 250 14.19 10.26 -43.60
C ASN A 250 13.08 9.22 -43.37
N ASN A 251 11.88 9.65 -43.76
CA ASN A 251 10.60 8.92 -43.79
C ASN A 251 9.85 8.91 -42.46
N TYR A 252 9.02 9.91 -42.22
CA TYR A 252 7.56 9.74 -42.26
C TYR A 252 6.90 11.09 -42.51
N SER A 253 6.01 11.07 -43.49
CA SER A 253 5.31 12.15 -44.14
C SER A 253 4.38 12.95 -43.21
N GLU A 254 4.38 14.26 -43.41
CA GLU A 254 3.44 15.24 -42.86
C GLU A 254 1.98 14.89 -43.18
N SER A 255 1.12 14.96 -42.16
CA SER A 255 -0.27 15.35 -42.35
C SER A 255 -0.64 16.43 -41.32
N ASN A 256 -0.85 17.65 -41.83
CA ASN A 256 -1.44 18.77 -41.12
C ASN A 256 -2.86 18.41 -40.68
N HIS A 257 -3.22 18.59 -39.41
CA HIS A 257 -4.57 19.07 -39.05
C HIS A 257 -4.58 19.86 -37.74
N GLN A 258 -5.11 21.08 -37.91
CA GLN A 258 -5.39 22.18 -37.00
C GLN A 258 -5.76 21.83 -35.55
N GLU A 259 -5.14 22.60 -34.64
CA GLU A 259 -5.56 22.85 -33.27
C GLU A 259 -7.04 23.28 -33.21
N ASN A 260 -7.80 22.64 -32.33
CA ASN A 260 -8.99 23.24 -31.72
C ASN A 260 -8.91 23.04 -30.22
N ASN A 261 -8.71 24.15 -29.51
CA ASN A 261 -8.83 24.26 -28.06
C ASN A 261 -10.23 23.84 -27.62
N THR A 262 -10.35 22.81 -26.78
CA THR A 262 -11.57 22.57 -26.01
C THR A 262 -11.18 22.04 -24.63
N ILE A 263 -11.49 22.83 -23.61
CA ILE A 263 -11.43 22.48 -22.19
C ILE A 263 -12.36 21.29 -21.98
N LEU A 264 -11.82 20.08 -21.84
CA LEU A 264 -12.63 18.87 -21.63
C LEU A 264 -12.57 18.43 -20.17
N SER A 265 -13.72 18.63 -19.53
CA SER A 265 -14.16 18.12 -18.24
C SER A 265 -13.70 16.68 -17.97
N ARG A 266 -13.19 16.49 -16.76
CA ARG A 266 -12.74 15.23 -16.14
C ARG A 266 -13.90 14.22 -16.05
N THR A 267 -14.06 13.37 -17.06
CA THR A 267 -14.87 12.15 -16.99
C THR A 267 -13.93 10.96 -16.89
N ASP A 268 -13.94 10.30 -15.74
CA ASP A 268 -13.27 9.02 -15.47
C ASP A 268 -13.86 7.94 -16.42
N GLU A 269 -13.25 7.74 -17.59
CA GLU A 269 -13.62 6.63 -18.48
C GLU A 269 -12.91 5.34 -18.05
N ILE A 270 -13.73 4.33 -17.76
CA ILE A 270 -13.36 2.98 -17.35
C ILE A 270 -12.66 2.29 -18.52
N TYR A 271 -11.39 1.89 -18.36
CA TYR A 271 -10.77 0.94 -19.28
C TYR A 271 -11.12 -0.49 -18.87
N ILE A 272 -11.95 -1.14 -19.66
CA ILE A 272 -12.15 -2.60 -19.64
C ILE A 272 -11.60 -3.11 -20.97
N ASN A 273 -10.82 -4.18 -20.94
CA ASN A 273 -10.47 -4.93 -22.15
C ASN A 273 -11.78 -5.45 -22.77
N GLU A 274 -12.39 -4.67 -23.68
CA GLU A 274 -13.50 -5.11 -24.51
C GLU A 274 -12.99 -6.11 -25.55
N GLY A 275 -12.72 -7.30 -25.03
CA GLY A 275 -12.25 -8.48 -25.72
C GLY A 275 -12.58 -9.73 -24.91
N ILE A 276 -13.57 -9.64 -23.99
CA ILE A 276 -14.20 -10.83 -23.42
C ILE A 276 -14.99 -11.47 -24.56
N SER A 277 -14.29 -12.26 -25.38
CA SER A 277 -14.90 -13.34 -26.12
C SER A 277 -15.85 -14.05 -25.17
N ASN A 278 -17.07 -14.37 -25.60
CA ASN A 278 -18.11 -15.08 -24.83
C ASN A 278 -17.68 -16.48 -24.32
N ASN A 279 -16.37 -16.78 -24.36
CA ASN A 279 -15.73 -18.04 -24.02
C ASN A 279 -14.60 -17.91 -22.97
N VAL A 280 -14.41 -16.74 -22.33
CA VAL A 280 -13.51 -16.67 -21.16
C VAL A 280 -14.22 -17.37 -19.99
N GLN A 281 -13.75 -18.56 -19.61
CA GLN A 281 -14.27 -19.24 -18.42
C GLN A 281 -14.07 -18.33 -17.20
N ILE A 282 -15.18 -17.96 -16.57
CA ILE A 282 -15.19 -17.19 -15.33
C ILE A 282 -14.56 -18.06 -14.24
N THR A 283 -13.36 -17.72 -13.82
CA THR A 283 -12.56 -18.46 -12.81
C THR A 283 -12.71 -17.84 -11.43
N MET A 284 -13.91 -17.36 -11.10
CA MET A 284 -14.23 -16.92 -9.74
C MET A 284 -14.27 -18.14 -8.82
N ILE A 285 -13.34 -18.21 -7.87
CA ILE A 285 -13.25 -19.31 -6.92
C ILE A 285 -13.69 -18.81 -5.55
N ALA A 286 -14.67 -19.46 -4.96
CA ALA A 286 -15.03 -19.18 -3.57
C ALA A 286 -13.85 -19.56 -2.66
N VAL A 287 -13.52 -18.70 -1.68
CA VAL A 287 -12.34 -18.90 -0.80
C VAL A 287 -12.30 -20.30 -0.17
N LYS A 288 -13.46 -20.85 0.20
CA LYS A 288 -13.60 -22.21 0.77
C LYS A 288 -13.14 -23.32 -0.18
N ASP A 289 -13.25 -23.09 -1.49
CA ASP A 289 -12.94 -24.06 -2.53
C ASP A 289 -11.53 -23.84 -3.09
N LEU A 290 -10.84 -22.75 -2.70
CA LEU A 290 -9.52 -22.37 -3.22
C LEU A 290 -8.49 -23.47 -3.01
N ASN A 291 -8.42 -24.06 -1.81
CA ASN A 291 -7.45 -25.12 -1.54
C ASN A 291 -7.68 -26.35 -2.42
N THR A 292 -8.94 -26.81 -2.54
CA THR A 292 -9.31 -27.92 -3.41
C THR A 292 -9.00 -27.61 -4.87
N PHE A 293 -9.30 -26.38 -5.30
CA PHE A 293 -9.02 -25.92 -6.66
C PHE A 293 -7.52 -25.91 -6.96
N MET A 294 -6.68 -25.44 -6.04
CA MET A 294 -5.22 -25.45 -6.21
C MET A 294 -4.64 -26.86 -6.24
N GLN A 295 -5.25 -27.81 -5.51
CA GLN A 295 -4.81 -29.21 -5.49
C GLN A 295 -5.28 -30.01 -6.71
N SER A 296 -6.42 -29.65 -7.31
CA SER A 296 -7.01 -30.38 -8.43
C SER A 296 -6.44 -30.00 -9.80
N HIS A 297 -5.59 -28.97 -9.89
CA HIS A 297 -5.05 -28.47 -11.15
C HIS A 297 -3.52 -28.45 -11.13
N ASP A 298 -2.92 -28.80 -12.27
CA ASP A 298 -1.47 -28.82 -12.45
C ASP A 298 -0.96 -27.50 -13.05
N LYS A 299 0.36 -27.39 -13.21
CA LYS A 299 1.00 -26.22 -13.82
C LYS A 299 0.48 -25.93 -15.24
N ASN A 300 0.19 -26.97 -16.03
CA ASN A 300 -0.26 -26.79 -17.41
C ASN A 300 -1.61 -26.11 -17.48
N PHE A 301 -2.52 -26.45 -16.56
CA PHE A 301 -3.81 -25.77 -16.44
C PHE A 301 -3.63 -24.26 -16.15
N PHE A 302 -2.79 -23.90 -15.18
CA PHE A 302 -2.54 -22.49 -14.86
C PHE A 302 -1.82 -21.75 -16.00
N ASP A 303 -0.88 -22.40 -16.70
CA ASP A 303 -0.23 -21.82 -17.87
C ASP A 303 -1.24 -21.53 -19.00
N GLN A 304 -2.21 -22.44 -19.22
CA GLN A 304 -3.29 -22.22 -20.18
C GLN A 304 -4.22 -21.07 -19.76
N GLN A 305 -4.57 -21.01 -18.47
CA GLN A 305 -5.38 -19.92 -17.92
C GLN A 305 -4.67 -18.57 -18.08
N PHE A 306 -3.39 -18.48 -17.76
CA PHE A 306 -2.61 -17.25 -17.91
C PHE A 306 -2.55 -16.80 -19.39
N ARG A 307 -2.33 -17.73 -20.32
CA ARG A 307 -2.34 -17.43 -21.77
C ARG A 307 -3.70 -17.00 -22.31
N SER A 308 -4.78 -17.28 -21.59
CA SER A 308 -6.13 -16.85 -21.95
C SER A 308 -6.46 -15.41 -21.57
N ILE A 309 -5.61 -14.74 -20.78
CA ILE A 309 -5.77 -13.32 -20.44
C ILE A 309 -5.75 -12.51 -21.74
N PRO A 310 -6.82 -11.73 -22.03
CA PRO A 310 -6.92 -11.03 -23.30
C PRO A 310 -5.85 -9.96 -23.41
N ALA A 311 -5.28 -9.84 -24.61
CA ALA A 311 -4.46 -8.70 -24.94
C ALA A 311 -5.30 -7.41 -24.88
N PRO A 312 -4.69 -6.27 -24.54
CA PRO A 312 -5.35 -4.98 -24.58
C PRO A 312 -5.99 -4.72 -25.95
N HIS A 313 -7.26 -4.32 -25.97
CA HIS A 313 -7.96 -3.90 -27.19
C HIS A 313 -8.15 -2.38 -27.18
N ASN A 314 -8.00 -1.74 -28.35
CA ASN A 314 -8.22 -0.30 -28.56
C ASN A 314 -7.46 0.63 -27.59
N VAL A 315 -6.20 0.31 -27.26
CA VAL A 315 -5.32 1.18 -26.47
C VAL A 315 -4.14 1.66 -27.28
N THR A 316 -3.77 2.90 -27.03
CA THR A 316 -2.61 3.56 -27.61
C THR A 316 -1.56 3.82 -26.52
N THR A 317 -0.30 3.92 -26.95
CA THR A 317 0.85 4.33 -26.14
C THR A 317 1.63 5.43 -26.85
N GLU A 318 0.94 6.24 -27.66
CA GLU A 318 1.53 7.20 -28.59
C GLU A 318 2.33 8.27 -27.85
N VAL A 319 1.81 8.76 -26.71
CA VAL A 319 2.48 9.79 -25.91
C VAL A 319 3.81 9.27 -25.39
N GLY A 320 3.84 8.03 -24.90
CA GLY A 320 5.06 7.42 -24.38
C GLY A 320 6.05 6.99 -25.45
N GLN A 321 5.57 6.69 -26.67
CA GLN A 321 6.41 6.29 -27.81
C GLN A 321 6.93 7.48 -28.62
N ASN A 322 6.37 8.68 -28.44
CA ASN A 322 6.84 9.88 -29.11
C ASN A 322 8.36 10.09 -28.88
N SER A 323 9.02 10.62 -29.90
CA SER A 323 10.46 10.92 -29.91
C SER A 323 10.97 11.67 -28.68
N SER A 324 10.18 12.62 -28.15
CA SER A 324 10.47 13.37 -26.92
C SER A 324 10.36 12.54 -25.64
N ASN A 325 9.59 11.45 -25.63
CA ASN A 325 9.29 10.68 -24.42
C ASN A 325 9.90 9.27 -24.39
N LYS A 326 10.28 8.72 -25.55
CA LYS A 326 10.78 7.34 -25.64
C LYS A 326 11.96 7.04 -24.70
N HIS A 327 12.79 8.05 -24.41
CA HIS A 327 13.96 7.94 -23.54
C HIS A 327 13.61 7.97 -22.04
N LYS A 328 12.39 8.40 -21.68
CA LYS A 328 11.84 8.33 -20.32
C LYS A 328 11.34 6.93 -19.96
N ASN A 329 11.20 6.02 -20.94
CA ASN A 329 10.81 4.63 -20.70
C ASN A 329 12.03 3.76 -20.41
N ARG A 330 12.01 2.99 -19.31
CA ARG A 330 13.08 2.05 -18.98
C ARG A 330 13.16 0.89 -19.98
N TYR A 331 12.03 0.44 -20.50
CA TYR A 331 11.93 -0.63 -21.50
C TYR A 331 11.13 -0.14 -22.71
N LYS A 332 11.66 -0.36 -23.91
CA LYS A 332 11.01 0.11 -25.16
C LYS A 332 9.64 -0.52 -25.40
N ASN A 333 9.42 -1.73 -24.88
CA ASN A 333 8.20 -2.50 -25.04
C ASN A 333 7.23 -2.35 -23.87
N ILE A 334 7.53 -1.50 -22.87
CA ILE A 334 6.66 -1.23 -21.72
C ILE A 334 6.44 0.28 -21.64
N CYS A 335 5.30 0.73 -22.15
CA CYS A 335 4.89 2.13 -22.15
C CYS A 335 3.53 2.27 -21.48
N ALA A 336 3.32 3.40 -20.81
CA ALA A 336 2.03 3.73 -20.23
C ALA A 336 0.96 3.91 -21.33
N TYR A 337 -0.26 3.42 -21.08
CA TYR A 337 -1.38 3.64 -21.99
C TYR A 337 -1.89 5.08 -21.89
N ASP A 338 -2.24 5.68 -23.03
CA ASP A 338 -2.57 7.11 -23.08
C ASP A 338 -3.83 7.48 -22.28
N HIS A 339 -4.79 6.55 -22.17
CA HIS A 339 -6.05 6.76 -21.47
C HIS A 339 -5.91 6.72 -19.93
N SER A 340 -4.95 5.96 -19.40
CA SER A 340 -4.78 5.75 -17.95
C SER A 340 -3.46 6.28 -17.40
N ARG A 341 -2.60 6.85 -18.24
CA ARG A 341 -1.32 7.41 -17.80
C ARG A 341 -1.51 8.51 -16.76
N VAL A 342 -0.57 8.59 -15.82
CA VAL A 342 -0.43 9.75 -14.95
C VAL A 342 0.08 10.93 -15.79
N ARG A 343 -0.56 12.09 -15.64
CA ARG A 343 -0.18 13.33 -16.33
C ARG A 343 0.38 14.29 -15.31
N LEU A 344 1.64 14.69 -15.47
CA LEU A 344 2.27 15.68 -14.63
C LEU A 344 1.89 17.09 -15.10
N GLU A 345 1.96 18.09 -14.21
CA GLU A 345 1.70 19.47 -14.58
C GLU A 345 2.77 19.98 -15.56
N ILE A 346 2.36 20.69 -16.62
CA ILE A 346 3.28 21.24 -17.62
C ILE A 346 3.86 22.56 -17.10
N ASN A 347 5.18 22.69 -17.11
CA ASN A 347 5.88 23.94 -16.83
C ASN A 347 6.84 24.29 -17.96
N THR A 348 6.38 25.15 -18.87
CA THR A 348 7.15 25.59 -20.05
C THR A 348 8.40 26.39 -19.69
N LEU A 349 8.41 27.09 -18.56
CA LEU A 349 9.56 27.86 -18.11
C LEU A 349 10.73 26.98 -17.64
N LYS A 350 10.42 25.75 -17.20
CA LYS A 350 11.40 24.78 -16.69
C LYS A 350 11.64 23.60 -17.62
N ASN A 351 11.00 23.60 -18.79
CA ASN A 351 10.99 22.47 -19.72
C ASN A 351 10.50 21.16 -19.06
N GLU A 352 9.49 21.28 -18.18
CA GLU A 352 8.84 20.13 -17.54
C GLU A 352 7.58 19.76 -18.35
N GLU A 353 7.63 18.62 -19.02
CA GLU A 353 6.50 18.06 -19.77
C GLU A 353 5.59 17.19 -18.88
N ASP A 354 4.47 16.72 -19.42
CA ASP A 354 3.44 15.98 -18.68
C ASP A 354 3.68 14.47 -18.58
N TYR A 355 4.68 13.93 -19.27
CA TYR A 355 4.85 12.48 -19.41
C TYR A 355 5.76 11.86 -18.33
N ILE A 356 5.21 10.84 -17.68
CA ILE A 356 5.92 9.84 -16.90
C ILE A 356 5.35 8.45 -17.23
N ASN A 357 6.19 7.41 -17.25
CA ASN A 357 5.73 6.04 -17.47
C ASN A 357 5.10 5.48 -16.18
N ALA A 358 3.84 5.83 -15.98
CA ALA A 358 2.99 5.38 -14.89
C ALA A 358 1.52 5.39 -15.31
N CYS A 359 0.72 4.46 -14.81
CA CYS A 359 -0.73 4.37 -15.05
C CYS A 359 -1.51 4.28 -13.74
N TYR A 360 -2.70 4.87 -13.71
CA TYR A 360 -3.68 4.61 -12.66
C TYR A 360 -4.26 3.20 -12.81
N ILE A 361 -4.38 2.48 -11.69
CA ILE A 361 -4.94 1.13 -11.62
C ILE A 361 -6.08 1.12 -10.59
N GLU A 362 -7.24 0.58 -10.98
CA GLU A 362 -8.38 0.40 -10.07
C GLU A 362 -8.12 -0.76 -9.12
N GLY A 363 -8.36 -0.55 -7.82
CA GLY A 363 -8.43 -1.60 -6.83
C GLY A 363 -9.74 -2.41 -6.93
N PHE A 364 -9.87 -3.44 -6.09
CA PHE A 364 -11.01 -4.37 -6.11
C PHE A 364 -12.38 -3.68 -5.99
N ASN A 365 -12.49 -2.66 -5.13
CA ASN A 365 -13.74 -1.94 -4.88
C ASN A 365 -13.82 -0.58 -5.61
N LYS A 366 -12.86 -0.27 -6.49
CA LYS A 366 -12.70 1.03 -7.20
C LYS A 366 -12.54 2.27 -6.31
N HIS A 367 -12.64 2.14 -4.99
CA HIS A 367 -12.37 3.22 -4.05
C HIS A 367 -10.86 3.43 -3.86
N GLU A 368 -10.09 2.34 -3.93
CA GLU A 368 -8.63 2.38 -3.91
C GLU A 368 -8.11 2.65 -5.33
N LYS A 369 -7.33 3.72 -5.48
CA LYS A 369 -6.62 4.07 -6.73
C LYS A 369 -5.13 3.85 -6.50
N PHE A 370 -4.53 2.99 -7.31
CA PHE A 370 -3.09 2.75 -7.31
C PHE A 370 -2.45 3.47 -8.48
N ILE A 371 -1.15 3.76 -8.37
CA ILE A 371 -0.31 4.15 -9.49
C ILE A 371 0.70 3.03 -9.69
N ALA A 372 0.62 2.34 -10.83
CA ALA A 372 1.68 1.44 -11.26
C ALA A 372 2.69 2.23 -12.08
N SER A 373 3.94 2.33 -11.60
CA SER A 373 5.01 3.09 -12.23
C SER A 373 6.26 2.23 -12.40
N GLN A 374 7.06 2.54 -13.42
CA GLN A 374 8.40 1.97 -13.55
C GLN A 374 9.30 2.44 -12.39
N GLY A 375 10.26 1.61 -11.98
CA GLY A 375 11.34 2.07 -11.08
C GLY A 375 12.13 3.21 -11.74
N PRO A 376 12.28 4.39 -11.09
CA PRO A 376 12.95 5.53 -11.70
C PRO A 376 14.36 5.19 -12.18
N ASN A 377 14.72 5.75 -13.33
CA ASN A 377 16.10 5.80 -13.80
C ASN A 377 16.63 7.23 -13.61
N LYS A 378 17.90 7.49 -13.96
CA LYS A 378 18.51 8.82 -13.77
C LYS A 378 17.80 9.93 -14.55
N ILE A 379 17.20 9.58 -15.70
CA ILE A 379 16.49 10.52 -16.57
C ILE A 379 15.20 10.99 -15.91
N ILE A 380 14.42 10.06 -15.35
CA ILE A 380 13.08 10.34 -14.82
C ILE A 380 13.03 10.51 -13.29
N LEU A 381 14.18 10.56 -12.62
CA LEU A 381 14.23 10.63 -11.14
C LEU A 381 13.44 11.84 -10.60
N ASN A 382 13.63 13.01 -11.22
CA ASN A 382 12.93 14.24 -10.84
C ASN A 382 11.44 14.15 -11.16
N ASP A 383 11.07 13.64 -12.34
CA ASP A 383 9.67 13.43 -12.73
C ASP A 383 8.96 12.45 -11.78
N PHE A 384 9.66 11.42 -11.31
CA PHE A 384 9.12 10.46 -10.33
C PHE A 384 8.82 11.12 -8.98
N VAL A 385 9.76 11.87 -8.41
CA VAL A 385 9.52 12.59 -7.15
C VAL A 385 8.45 13.66 -7.32
N ARG A 386 8.42 14.34 -8.47
CA ARG A 386 7.37 15.29 -8.84
C ARG A 386 5.99 14.63 -8.91
N MET A 387 5.89 13.43 -9.48
CA MET A 387 4.68 12.62 -9.46
C MET A 387 4.20 12.34 -8.03
N LEU A 388 5.10 11.96 -7.11
CA LEU A 388 4.73 11.69 -5.71
C LEU A 388 4.12 12.93 -5.03
N TRP A 389 4.66 14.11 -5.33
CA TRP A 389 4.17 15.39 -4.84
C TRP A 389 2.83 15.78 -5.45
N GLU A 390 2.76 15.88 -6.78
CA GLU A 390 1.57 16.35 -7.51
C GLU A 390 0.36 15.43 -7.26
N GLN A 391 0.60 14.12 -7.14
CA GLN A 391 -0.46 13.13 -6.89
C GLN A 391 -0.73 12.90 -5.40
N GLN A 392 -0.07 13.65 -4.50
CA GLN A 392 -0.24 13.53 -3.05
C GLN A 392 -0.12 12.09 -2.54
N VAL A 393 0.86 11.35 -3.04
CA VAL A 393 1.09 9.95 -2.70
C VAL A 393 1.46 9.79 -1.21
N ASP A 394 0.65 9.02 -0.47
CA ASP A 394 0.88 8.70 0.94
C ASP A 394 1.81 7.47 1.12
N LYS A 395 1.81 6.54 0.16
CA LYS A 395 2.55 5.28 0.25
C LYS A 395 3.18 4.89 -1.08
N VAL A 396 4.45 4.49 -1.03
CA VAL A 396 5.17 3.89 -2.15
C VAL A 396 5.55 2.46 -1.77
N VAL A 397 5.17 1.49 -2.59
CA VAL A 397 5.51 0.08 -2.40
C VAL A 397 6.55 -0.32 -3.44
N MET A 398 7.81 -0.50 -3.03
CA MET A 398 8.90 -0.82 -3.93
C MET A 398 9.19 -2.33 -3.92
N LEU A 399 8.79 -3.02 -4.99
CA LEU A 399 8.87 -4.49 -5.10
C LEU A 399 10.16 -4.99 -5.79
N THR A 400 11.24 -4.22 -5.74
CA THR A 400 12.52 -4.56 -6.38
C THR A 400 13.69 -4.05 -5.54
N ASN A 401 14.83 -4.72 -5.62
CA ASN A 401 16.07 -4.17 -5.10
C ASN A 401 16.59 -3.06 -6.04
N LEU A 402 17.49 -2.20 -5.56
CA LEU A 402 18.13 -1.20 -6.44
C LEU A 402 18.89 -1.86 -7.59
N ILE A 403 19.55 -2.99 -7.29
CA ILE A 403 20.35 -3.78 -8.23
C ILE A 403 19.96 -5.25 -8.09
N GLU A 404 19.72 -5.90 -9.23
CA GLU A 404 19.47 -7.35 -9.32
C GLU A 404 20.38 -7.91 -10.42
N GLU A 405 21.12 -8.98 -10.10
CA GLU A 405 22.05 -9.63 -11.03
C GLU A 405 23.03 -8.65 -11.71
N GLY A 406 23.49 -7.64 -10.96
CA GLY A 406 24.40 -6.60 -11.44
C GLY A 406 23.76 -5.52 -12.31
N THR A 407 22.45 -5.58 -12.55
CA THR A 407 21.70 -4.59 -13.34
C THR A 407 20.92 -3.64 -12.43
N VAL A 408 21.03 -2.33 -12.67
CA VAL A 408 20.25 -1.32 -11.94
C VAL A 408 18.77 -1.39 -12.35
N LYS A 409 17.92 -1.80 -11.42
CA LYS A 409 16.45 -1.89 -11.61
C LYS A 409 15.74 -0.61 -11.20
N CYS A 410 16.28 0.09 -10.21
CA CYS A 410 15.71 1.33 -9.69
C CYS A 410 16.82 2.23 -9.15
N GLU A 411 16.79 3.51 -9.51
CA GLU A 411 17.64 4.52 -8.88
C GLU A 411 17.09 4.84 -7.49
N GLN A 412 18.01 5.12 -6.56
CA GLN A 412 17.65 5.51 -5.21
C GLN A 412 17.24 6.98 -5.21
N TYR A 413 15.97 7.27 -4.88
CA TYR A 413 15.41 8.62 -4.83
C TYR A 413 15.32 9.18 -3.39
N TRP A 414 16.07 8.59 -2.47
CA TRP A 414 16.21 9.01 -1.08
C TRP A 414 17.68 8.87 -0.65
N LEU A 415 18.08 9.51 0.45
CA LEU A 415 19.39 9.31 1.07
C LEU A 415 19.19 8.90 2.53
N ASP A 416 20.08 8.05 3.04
CA ASP A 416 19.93 7.45 4.37
C ASP A 416 20.20 8.46 5.50
N ASP A 417 21.19 9.35 5.31
CA ASP A 417 21.63 10.30 6.36
C ASP A 417 21.50 11.79 5.96
N SER A 418 20.81 12.08 4.85
CA SER A 418 20.68 13.45 4.35
C SER A 418 19.43 13.64 3.49
N SER A 419 19.22 14.86 3.01
CA SER A 419 18.21 15.14 2.01
C SER A 419 18.78 15.10 0.61
N VAL A 420 18.04 14.51 -0.34
CA VAL A 420 18.34 14.64 -1.77
C VAL A 420 17.43 15.68 -2.41
N GLN A 421 17.99 16.54 -3.25
CA GLN A 421 17.23 17.50 -4.04
C GLN A 421 16.87 16.85 -5.39
N CYS A 422 15.57 16.68 -5.64
CA CYS A 422 15.03 16.16 -6.90
C CYS A 422 14.20 17.26 -7.58
N GLY A 423 14.83 18.00 -8.49
CA GLY A 423 14.24 19.21 -9.05
C GLY A 423 14.01 20.26 -7.97
N GLU A 424 12.76 20.67 -7.76
CA GLU A 424 12.38 21.62 -6.70
C GLU A 424 11.97 20.97 -5.38
N ILE A 425 11.87 19.64 -5.37
CA ILE A 425 11.41 18.89 -4.21
C ILE A 425 12.61 18.31 -3.49
N GLN A 426 12.73 18.63 -2.20
CA GLN A 426 13.70 18.03 -1.31
C GLN A 426 13.08 16.77 -0.68
N VAL A 427 13.74 15.62 -0.87
CA VAL A 427 13.36 14.36 -0.23
C VAL A 427 14.27 14.13 0.97
N ARG A 428 13.70 13.96 2.15
CA ARG A 428 14.45 13.77 3.40
C ARG A 428 14.00 12.50 4.10
N MET A 429 14.95 11.68 4.55
CA MET A 429 14.64 10.53 5.40
C MET A 429 14.34 11.01 6.82
N ILE A 430 13.17 10.60 7.33
CA ILE A 430 12.77 10.83 8.72
C ILE A 430 13.17 9.62 9.57
N ALA A 431 12.84 8.42 9.10
CA ALA A 431 13.12 7.18 9.83
C ALA A 431 13.20 5.98 8.89
N VAL A 432 13.84 4.92 9.36
CA VAL A 432 13.91 3.62 8.69
C VAL A 432 13.70 2.49 9.70
N GLN A 433 12.95 1.47 9.28
CA GLN A 433 12.77 0.22 10.00
C GLN A 433 13.11 -0.93 9.07
N THR A 434 14.06 -1.76 9.48
CA THR A 434 14.50 -2.92 8.71
C THR A 434 13.92 -4.18 9.32
N PHE A 435 13.22 -4.95 8.49
CA PHE A 435 12.69 -6.28 8.82
C PHE A 435 13.43 -7.34 8.00
N ALA A 436 13.16 -8.62 8.25
CA ALA A 436 13.78 -9.72 7.51
C ALA A 436 13.49 -9.64 6.00
N ASP A 437 12.26 -9.27 5.64
CA ASP A 437 11.76 -9.35 4.26
C ASP A 437 11.49 -7.98 3.62
N CYS A 438 11.60 -6.86 4.36
CA CYS A 438 11.32 -5.52 3.84
C CYS A 438 12.00 -4.40 4.64
N VAL A 439 12.01 -3.18 4.07
CA VAL A 439 12.55 -1.98 4.72
C VAL A 439 11.54 -0.85 4.61
N ILE A 440 10.95 -0.46 5.75
CA ILE A 440 9.99 0.63 5.82
C ILE A 440 10.73 1.94 6.07
N ARG A 441 10.65 2.90 5.15
CA ARG A 441 11.20 4.26 5.31
C ARG A 441 10.07 5.26 5.43
N PHE A 442 10.21 6.19 6.36
CA PHE A 442 9.37 7.36 6.48
C PHE A 442 10.11 8.52 5.84
N LEU A 443 9.56 9.04 4.75
CA LEU A 443 10.18 10.06 3.93
C LEU A 443 9.34 11.33 3.95
N GLU A 444 10.02 12.47 3.83
CA GLU A 444 9.43 13.79 3.72
C GLU A 444 9.78 14.39 2.36
N LEU A 445 8.77 14.87 1.64
CA LEU A 445 8.92 15.76 0.50
C LEU A 445 8.69 17.18 0.97
N SER A 446 9.52 18.12 0.55
CA SER A 446 9.29 19.54 0.81
C SER A 446 9.63 20.41 -0.38
N LYS A 447 8.82 21.46 -0.56
CA LYS A 447 9.08 22.54 -1.53
C LYS A 447 9.26 23.84 -0.74
N PRO A 448 10.50 24.35 -0.59
CA PRO A 448 10.80 25.51 0.27
C PRO A 448 10.08 26.82 -0.08
N ARG A 449 9.35 26.87 -1.21
CA ARG A 449 8.70 28.08 -1.76
C ARG A 449 7.16 27.97 -1.83
N GLU A 450 6.53 26.89 -1.35
CA GLU A 450 5.07 26.68 -1.38
C GLU A 450 4.42 26.66 0.02
N ALA A 451 3.15 27.03 0.11
CA ALA A 451 2.39 27.17 1.37
C ALA A 451 2.03 25.83 2.05
N VAL A 452 1.91 24.75 1.27
CA VAL A 452 1.93 23.37 1.77
C VAL A 452 3.36 22.89 1.62
N ALA A 453 4.17 23.19 2.63
CA ALA A 453 5.62 23.10 2.49
C ALA A 453 6.16 21.66 2.58
N VAL A 454 5.35 20.70 3.07
CA VAL A 454 5.81 19.38 3.49
C VAL A 454 4.74 18.29 3.29
N GLN A 455 5.12 17.14 2.71
CA GLN A 455 4.32 15.94 2.59
C GLN A 455 5.13 14.74 3.07
N THR A 456 4.59 13.94 3.99
CA THR A 456 5.23 12.69 4.43
C THR A 456 4.63 11.49 3.73
N PHE A 457 5.44 10.50 3.38
CA PHE A 457 4.98 9.25 2.80
C PHE A 457 5.75 8.05 3.36
N THR A 458 5.12 6.88 3.33
CA THR A 458 5.74 5.61 3.74
C THR A 458 6.23 4.85 2.51
N HIS A 459 7.51 4.51 2.50
CA HIS A 459 8.15 3.67 1.49
C HIS A 459 8.33 2.26 2.04
N PHE A 460 7.79 1.25 1.37
CA PHE A 460 7.94 -0.17 1.72
C PHE A 460 9.01 -0.85 0.88
#